data_AF-A0A6B3NIC0-F1
#
_entry.id   AF-A0A6B3NIC0-F1
#
_cell.length_a   1.000
_cell.length_b   1.000
_cell.length_c   1.000
_cell.angle_alpha   90.00
_cell.angle_beta   90.00
_cell.angle_gamma   90.00
#
_symmetry.space_group_name_H-M   'P 1'
#
loop_
_entity.id
_entity.type
_entity.pdbx_description
1 polymer ?
#
loop_
_entity_poly.entity_id
_entity_poly.type
_entity_poly.pdbx_seq_one_letter_code
_entity_poly.pdbx_strand_id
1 'polypeptide(L)'
;MLMTTGVVMNDKLLTGVRKILFLTIANNPRITQTQLCALSFSRGGDVHRLNHHLMGLESEGFIRVTHRGKRGQFRYTITKSKGKQMLKYLQQSNPLLRIQNFGIQNE
;
A
#
# COMPACT_ATOMS: atom_id res chain seq x y z
N MET A 1 34.20 -7.87 -0.32
CA MET A 1 33.66 -6.75 0.49
C MET A 1 32.19 -6.56 0.09
N LEU A 2 31.26 -7.03 0.91
CA LEU A 2 29.82 -6.93 0.63
C LEU A 2 29.35 -5.51 0.92
N MET A 3 29.07 -4.73 -0.12
CA MET A 3 28.39 -3.45 0.02
C MET A 3 26.91 -3.71 0.31
N THR A 4 26.55 -3.80 1.59
CA THR A 4 25.15 -3.67 2.00
C THR A 4 24.75 -2.21 1.81
N THR A 5 24.26 -1.86 0.63
CA THR A 5 23.49 -0.63 0.42
C THR A 5 22.19 -0.77 1.19
N GLY A 6 22.25 -0.50 2.50
CA GLY A 6 21.08 -0.32 3.32
C GLY A 6 20.32 0.87 2.75
N VAL A 7 19.24 0.61 2.02
CA VAL A 7 18.29 1.66 1.64
C VAL A 7 17.79 2.25 2.95
N VAL A 8 18.33 3.41 3.33
CA VAL A 8 17.82 4.17 4.47
C VAL A 8 16.39 4.56 4.11
N MET A 9 15.43 3.85 4.68
CA MET A 9 14.04 4.14 4.41
C MET A 9 13.65 5.38 5.20
N ASN A 10 13.39 6.43 4.43
CA ASN A 10 12.96 7.71 4.95
C ASN A 10 11.44 7.68 5.11
N ASP A 11 10.98 7.84 6.35
CA ASP A 11 9.59 8.04 6.76
C ASP A 11 8.89 9.20 6.03
N LYS A 12 9.65 10.17 5.49
CA LYS A 12 9.11 11.24 4.64
C LYS A 12 8.59 10.76 3.29
N LEU A 13 9.01 9.59 2.80
CA LEU A 13 8.58 9.09 1.47
C LEU A 13 7.12 8.65 1.44
N LEU A 14 6.55 8.29 2.61
CA LEU A 14 5.20 7.74 2.69
C LEU A 14 4.40 8.40 3.81
N THR A 15 3.76 9.53 3.50
CA THR A 15 2.96 10.33 4.44
C THR A 15 1.53 10.52 3.96
N GLY A 16 0.66 11.00 4.87
CA GLY A 16 -0.73 11.37 4.56
C GLY A 16 -1.52 10.26 3.85
N VAL A 17 -2.19 10.62 2.74
CA VAL A 17 -3.06 9.72 1.97
C VAL A 17 -2.29 8.53 1.38
N ARG A 18 -1.04 8.72 0.94
CA ARG A 18 -0.20 7.64 0.37
C ARG A 18 0.09 6.56 1.41
N LYS A 19 0.38 6.95 2.66
CA LYS A 19 0.57 6.02 3.78
C LYS A 19 -0.69 5.22 4.09
N ILE A 20 -1.84 5.89 4.11
CA ILE A 20 -3.13 5.24 4.34
C ILE A 20 -3.40 4.21 3.25
N LEU A 21 -3.32 4.60 1.97
CA LEU A 21 -3.56 3.70 0.84
C LEU A 21 -2.62 2.49 0.84
N PHE A 22 -1.33 2.71 1.09
CA PHE A 22 -0.34 1.63 1.19
C PHE A 22 -0.69 0.63 2.29
N LEU A 23 -1.03 1.11 3.49
CA LEU A 23 -1.42 0.26 4.62
C LEU A 23 -2.75 -0.46 4.36
N THR A 24 -3.72 0.21 3.75
CA THR A 24 -4.99 -0.41 3.36
C THR A 24 -4.77 -1.56 2.37
N ILE A 25 -3.92 -1.39 1.36
CA ILE A 25 -3.57 -2.45 0.41
C ILE A 25 -2.81 -3.59 1.11
N ALA A 26 -1.91 -3.26 2.05
CA ALA A 26 -1.15 -4.25 2.81
C ALA A 26 -2.06 -5.12 3.69
N ASN A 27 -3.06 -4.51 4.34
CA ASN A 27 -3.96 -5.17 5.27
C ASN A 27 -5.14 -5.86 4.57
N ASN A 28 -5.45 -5.48 3.32
CA ASN A 28 -6.52 -6.10 2.55
C ASN A 28 -6.04 -6.53 1.15
N PRO A 29 -5.44 -7.73 1.01
CA PRO A 29 -4.90 -8.24 -0.25
C PRO A 29 -5.94 -8.48 -1.36
N ARG A 30 -7.24 -8.42 -1.01
CA ARG A 30 -8.37 -8.58 -1.93
C ARG A 30 -9.09 -7.25 -2.19
N ILE A 31 -8.53 -6.13 -1.75
CA ILE A 31 -9.16 -4.82 -1.92
C ILE A 31 -9.41 -4.51 -3.39
N THR A 32 -10.62 -4.05 -3.67
CA THR A 32 -11.06 -3.68 -5.02
C THR A 32 -10.83 -2.20 -5.29
N GLN A 33 -10.79 -1.82 -6.57
CA GLN A 33 -10.72 -0.40 -6.94
C GLN A 33 -11.90 0.40 -6.39
N THR A 34 -13.12 -0.18 -6.39
CA THR A 34 -14.32 0.46 -5.81
C THR A 34 -14.13 0.78 -4.33
N GLN A 35 -13.54 -0.13 -3.55
CA GLN A 35 -13.25 0.10 -2.13
C GLN A 35 -12.19 1.19 -1.93
N LEU A 36 -11.15 1.24 -2.78
CA LEU A 36 -10.17 2.33 -2.75
C LEU A 36 -10.79 3.68 -3.15
N CYS A 37 -11.70 3.70 -4.13
CA CYS A 37 -12.46 4.90 -4.50
C CYS A 37 -13.33 5.39 -3.34
N ALA A 38 -14.07 4.49 -2.68
CA ALA A 38 -14.87 4.84 -1.51
C ALA A 38 -14.02 5.41 -0.37
N LEU A 39 -12.83 4.84 -0.13
CA LEU A 39 -11.87 5.37 0.83
C LEU A 39 -11.37 6.77 0.42
N SER A 40 -11.09 7.01 -0.87
CA SER A 40 -10.70 8.34 -1.36
C SER A 40 -11.82 9.36 -1.15
N PHE A 41 -13.05 9.03 -1.56
CA PHE A 41 -14.20 9.94 -1.53
C PHE A 41 -14.63 10.29 -0.10
N SER A 42 -14.61 9.32 0.82
CA SER A 42 -14.92 9.58 2.23
C SER A 42 -13.96 10.58 2.90
N ARG A 43 -12.82 10.88 2.26
CA ARG A 43 -11.83 11.85 2.72
C ARG A 43 -11.79 13.11 1.86
N GLY A 44 -12.84 13.35 1.06
CA GLY A 44 -12.93 14.50 0.15
C GLY A 44 -12.00 14.39 -1.08
N GLY A 45 -11.52 13.19 -1.40
CA GLY A 45 -10.78 12.92 -2.62
C GLY A 45 -11.69 12.57 -3.81
N ASP A 46 -11.08 12.40 -4.97
CA ASP A 46 -11.72 11.94 -6.20
C ASP A 46 -10.94 10.78 -6.85
N VAL A 47 -11.37 10.33 -8.02
CA VAL A 47 -10.75 9.21 -8.75
C VAL A 47 -9.38 9.63 -9.30
N HIS A 48 -9.24 10.87 -9.76
CA HIS A 48 -8.00 11.38 -10.31
C HIS A 48 -6.91 11.44 -9.24
N ARG A 49 -7.24 11.98 -8.06
CA ARG A 49 -6.37 12.05 -6.89
C ARG A 49 -5.99 10.66 -6.37
N LEU A 50 -6.94 9.72 -6.35
CA LEU A 50 -6.64 8.32 -6.02
C LEU A 50 -5.62 7.73 -7.00
N ASN A 51 -5.87 7.85 -8.30
CA ASN A 51 -4.99 7.31 -9.34
C ASN A 51 -3.60 7.96 -9.28
N HIS A 52 -3.51 9.26 -9.03
CA HIS A 52 -2.24 9.97 -8.83
C HIS A 52 -1.43 9.35 -7.67
N HIS A 53 -2.07 9.08 -6.53
CA HIS A 53 -1.40 8.44 -5.40
C HIS A 53 -1.01 6.99 -5.68
N LEU A 54 -1.88 6.20 -6.32
CA LEU A 54 -1.58 4.80 -6.67
C LEU A 54 -0.42 4.71 -7.66
N MET A 55 -0.40 5.58 -8.67
CA MET A 55 0.69 5.69 -9.64
C MET A 55 2.01 6.03 -8.94
N GLY A 56 2.01 7.00 -8.02
CA GLY A 56 3.21 7.34 -7.24
C GLY A 56 3.68 6.22 -6.30
N LEU A 57 2.77 5.39 -5.78
CA LEU A 57 3.14 4.22 -4.98
C LEU A 57 3.74 3.10 -5.84
N GLU A 58 3.23 2.93 -7.06
CA GLU A 58 3.71 1.94 -8.02
C GLU A 58 5.06 2.34 -8.62
N SER A 59 5.22 3.58 -9.07
CA SER A 59 6.46 4.10 -9.66
C SER A 59 7.63 4.05 -8.68
N GLU A 60 7.36 4.27 -7.39
CA GLU A 60 8.37 4.17 -6.34
C GLU A 60 8.63 2.73 -5.90
N GLY A 61 7.89 1.76 -6.42
CA GLY A 61 8.08 0.33 -6.19
C GLY A 61 7.51 -0.16 -4.86
N PHE A 62 6.57 0.54 -4.23
CA PHE A 62 5.94 0.11 -2.98
C PHE A 62 4.80 -0.88 -3.22
N ILE A 63 4.00 -0.63 -4.25
CA ILE A 63 2.92 -1.53 -4.68
C ILE A 63 3.13 -1.96 -6.13
N ARG A 64 2.40 -2.99 -6.54
CA ARG A 64 2.20 -3.37 -7.94
C ARG A 64 0.70 -3.36 -8.22
N VAL A 65 0.31 -2.71 -9.30
CA VAL A 65 -1.06 -2.72 -9.82
C VAL A 65 -1.07 -3.65 -11.03
N THR A 66 -2.00 -4.61 -11.06
CA THR A 66 -2.12 -5.56 -12.18
C THR A 66 -3.55 -5.60 -12.68
N HIS A 67 -3.72 -5.48 -14.00
CA HIS A 67 -5.01 -5.61 -14.63
C HIS A 67 -5.39 -7.10 -14.76
N ARG A 68 -6.61 -7.45 -14.34
CA ARG A 68 -7.19 -8.79 -14.36
C ARG A 68 -8.31 -8.85 -15.40
N GLY A 69 -8.04 -9.47 -16.56
CA GLY A 69 -9.06 -9.86 -17.54
C GLY A 69 -9.72 -8.70 -18.29
N LYS A 70 -10.92 -8.94 -18.87
CA LYS A 70 -11.60 -8.01 -19.80
C LYS A 70 -12.51 -6.96 -19.14
N ARG A 71 -12.69 -6.95 -17.81
CA ARG A 71 -13.71 -6.14 -17.10
C ARG A 71 -13.15 -5.03 -16.20
N GLY A 72 -11.96 -4.49 -16.50
CA GLY A 72 -11.42 -3.36 -15.72
C GLY A 72 -11.11 -3.70 -14.26
N GLN A 73 -10.86 -4.98 -13.94
CA GLN A 73 -10.53 -5.38 -12.58
C GLN A 73 -9.05 -5.14 -12.33
N PHE A 74 -8.74 -4.49 -11.21
CA PHE A 74 -7.38 -4.24 -10.78
C PHE A 74 -7.06 -5.05 -9.53
N ARG A 75 -5.86 -5.59 -9.48
CA ARG A 75 -5.28 -6.21 -8.29
C ARG A 75 -4.12 -5.37 -7.80
N TYR A 76 -4.18 -5.03 -6.52
CA TYR A 76 -3.17 -4.26 -5.80
C TYR A 76 -2.39 -5.19 -4.88
N THR A 77 -1.07 -5.21 -4.99
CA THR A 77 -0.22 -6.03 -4.11
C THR A 77 0.98 -5.25 -3.60
N ILE A 78 1.41 -5.52 -2.37
CA ILE A 78 2.68 -4.99 -1.86
C ILE A 78 3.83 -5.68 -2.58
N THR A 79 4.81 -4.91 -3.06
CA THR A 79 5.99 -5.49 -3.73
C THR A 79 6.86 -6.25 -2.73
N LYS A 80 7.47 -7.36 -3.17
CA LYS A 80 8.33 -8.19 -2.32
C LYS A 80 9.61 -7.48 -1.85
N SER A 81 10.06 -6.47 -2.60
CA SER A 81 11.28 -5.70 -2.31
C SER A 81 10.95 -4.51 -1.40
N LYS A 82 10.84 -3.31 -1.97
CA LYS A 82 10.73 -2.05 -1.25
C LYS A 82 9.43 -1.94 -0.45
N GLY A 83 8.32 -2.48 -0.96
CA GLY A 83 7.03 -2.51 -0.29
C GLY A 83 7.07 -3.28 1.03
N LYS A 84 7.56 -4.53 1.03
CA LYS A 84 7.69 -5.31 2.27
C LYS A 84 8.65 -4.69 3.28
N GLN A 85 9.76 -4.12 2.81
CA GLN A 85 10.67 -3.39 3.69
C GLN A 85 9.92 -2.23 4.35
N MET A 86 9.27 -1.37 3.55
CA MET A 86 8.49 -0.21 4.05
C MET A 86 7.43 -0.62 5.06
N LEU A 87 6.69 -1.70 4.79
CA LEU A 87 5.70 -2.22 5.73
C LEU A 87 6.33 -2.62 7.08
N LYS A 88 7.46 -3.34 7.05
CA LYS A 88 8.19 -3.73 8.27
C LYS A 88 8.64 -2.50 9.07
N TYR A 89 9.17 -1.49 8.39
CA TYR A 89 9.60 -0.25 9.03
C TYR A 89 8.43 0.52 9.66
N LEU A 90 7.29 0.61 8.97
CA LEU A 90 6.09 1.25 9.51
C LEU A 90 5.53 0.52 10.73
N GLN A 91 5.58 -0.82 10.74
CA GLN A 91 5.16 -1.64 11.89
C GLN A 91 6.11 -1.49 13.09
N GLN A 92 7.40 -1.29 12.85
CA GLN A 92 8.40 -1.07 13.91
C GLN A 92 8.30 0.35 14.49
N SER A 93 8.05 1.36 13.65
CA SER A 93 7.94 2.77 14.06
C SER A 93 6.59 3.11 14.72
N ASN A 94 5.54 2.34 14.47
CA ASN A 94 4.26 2.50 15.14
C ASN A 94 3.65 1.11 15.47
N PRO A 95 3.86 0.61 16.70
CA PRO A 95 3.38 -0.71 17.12
C PRO A 95 1.86 -0.90 17.02
N LEU A 96 1.07 0.18 17.01
CA LEU A 96 -0.39 0.10 16.83
C LEU A 96 -0.78 -0.39 15.42
N LEU A 97 0.09 -0.22 14.42
CA LEU A 97 -0.09 -0.80 13.09
C LEU A 97 0.10 -2.33 13.06
N ARG A 98 0.66 -2.90 14.14
CA ARG A 98 0.81 -4.36 14.32
C ARG A 98 -0.52 -5.02 14.73
N ILE A 99 -1.45 -4.26 15.30
CA ILE A 99 -2.70 -4.75 15.91
C ILE A 99 -3.82 -4.95 14.86
N GLN A 100 -3.67 -4.45 13.63
CA GLN A 100 -4.66 -4.67 12.55
C GLN A 100 -4.55 -6.05 11.87
N ASN A 101 -3.77 -6.98 12.44
CA ASN A 101 -3.76 -8.41 12.09
C ASN A 101 -4.53 -9.23 13.14
N PHE A 102 -5.82 -8.99 13.29
CA PHE A 102 -6.71 -9.94 13.97
C PHE A 102 -8.01 -10.04 13.19
N GLY A 103 -8.22 -11.19 12.53
CA GLY A 103 -9.49 -11.52 11.89
C GLY A 103 -9.41 -12.13 10.49
N ILE A 104 -8.52 -13.10 10.25
CA ILE A 104 -8.89 -14.26 9.43
C ILE A 104 -8.38 -15.49 10.18
N GLN A 105 -9.20 -15.94 11.12
CA GLN A 105 -9.13 -17.32 11.59
C GLN A 105 -9.48 -18.21 10.39
N ASN A 106 -8.72 -19.30 10.24
CA ASN A 106 -9.06 -20.38 9.33
C ASN A 106 -10.38 -20.98 9.79
N GLU A 107 -11.40 -20.93 8.93
CA GLU A 107 -12.40 -21.98 8.78
C GLU A 107 -12.58 -22.22 7.27
#